data_AF-A0AAD6Z718-F1
#
_entry.id   AF-A0AAD6Z718-F1
#
_cell.length_a   1.000
_cell.length_b   1.000
_cell.length_c   1.000
_cell.angle_alpha   90.00
_cell.angle_beta   90.00
_cell.angle_gamma   90.00
#
_symmetry.space_group_name_H-M   'P 1'
#
loop_
_entity.id
_entity.type
_entity.pdbx_description
1 polymer ?
#
loop_
_entity_poly.entity_id
_entity_poly.type
_entity_poly.pdbx_seq_one_letter_code
_entity_poly.pdbx_strand_id
1 'polypeptide(L)'
;YRIHGHQHPEIPFNNPDQPHLTADEIHRGAVRDMYNYCFQNDLSQVWAYLWNRWYNPIQWKLWVRAPEPAIPRLNTTMIVESLWRNIKHRDLAEFNRPRLDLVTHIVVTNVLPRVKRRLDYIRGERRVGRGGEVAGWQKDFRSAWKDFSRTDEHRLVAKELAIRKTSKTSKNRAERLEQMAAEGEREPGEYYTDLEKWVCSCPAFLISRFLLCKHLVREANAKLNNKPL
;
A
#
# COMPACT_ATOMS: atom_id res chain seq x y z
N TYR A 1 16.17 11.26 -3.33
CA TYR A 1 14.76 11.41 -3.73
C TYR A 1 14.17 10.04 -4.02
N ARG A 2 13.16 9.58 -3.27
CA ARG A 2 12.41 8.37 -3.64
C ARG A 2 11.37 8.80 -4.68
N ILE A 3 11.61 8.49 -5.94
CA ILE A 3 10.62 8.70 -7.01
C ILE A 3 9.49 7.71 -6.75
N HIS A 4 8.31 8.24 -6.44
CA HIS A 4 7.13 7.42 -6.16
C HIS A 4 6.55 6.89 -7.48
N GLY A 5 6.48 5.56 -7.63
CA GLY A 5 5.83 4.90 -8.78
C GLY A 5 4.30 4.86 -8.71
N HIS A 6 3.69 5.65 -7.82
CA HIS A 6 2.25 5.65 -7.56
C HIS A 6 1.74 7.09 -7.63
N GLN A 7 1.48 7.59 -8.84
CA GLN A 7 0.81 8.86 -9.07
C GLN A 7 -0.71 8.62 -9.12
N HIS A 8 -1.47 9.45 -8.40
CA HIS A 8 -2.92 9.39 -8.36
C HIS A 8 -3.46 10.80 -8.04
N PRO A 9 -4.64 11.20 -8.55
CA PRO A 9 -5.18 12.53 -8.28
C PRO A 9 -5.39 12.83 -6.79
N GLU A 10 -5.76 11.82 -6.00
CA GLU A 10 -5.91 11.98 -4.55
C GLU A 10 -4.58 12.06 -3.78
N ILE A 11 -3.43 11.74 -4.39
CA ILE A 11 -2.13 11.78 -3.71
C ILE A 11 -1.55 13.20 -3.84
N PRO A 12 -1.33 13.92 -2.73
CA PRO A 12 -0.83 15.27 -2.79
C PRO A 12 0.70 15.33 -2.93
N PHE A 13 1.19 16.47 -3.43
CA PHE A 13 2.60 16.85 -3.51
C PHE A 13 2.92 17.95 -2.49
N ASN A 14 4.22 18.16 -2.26
CA ASN A 14 4.73 19.31 -1.50
C ASN A 14 4.70 20.59 -2.35
N ASN A 15 3.53 20.96 -2.87
CA ASN A 15 3.33 22.21 -3.58
C ASN A 15 2.07 22.89 -3.02
N PRO A 16 2.19 24.03 -2.34
CA PRO A 16 1.06 24.69 -1.69
C PRO A 16 0.00 25.22 -2.67
N ASP A 17 0.39 25.61 -3.89
CA ASP A 17 -0.54 26.19 -4.87
C ASP A 17 -1.33 25.12 -5.64
N GLN A 18 -0.68 24.00 -5.95
CA GLN A 18 -1.30 22.86 -6.65
C GLN A 18 -0.87 21.56 -5.95
N PRO A 19 -1.58 21.17 -4.87
CA PRO A 19 -1.23 19.96 -4.13
C PRO A 19 -1.54 18.69 -4.93
N HIS A 20 -2.51 18.72 -5.85
CA HIS A 20 -2.96 17.54 -6.58
C HIS A 20 -2.74 17.69 -8.09
N LEU A 21 -2.36 16.58 -8.74
CA LEU A 21 -2.31 16.49 -10.19
C LEU A 21 -3.61 15.90 -10.73
N THR A 22 -4.06 16.42 -11.86
CA THR A 22 -5.17 15.82 -12.62
C THR A 22 -4.71 14.54 -13.32
N ALA A 23 -5.66 13.65 -13.65
CA ALA A 23 -5.35 12.42 -14.38
C ALA A 23 -4.65 12.67 -15.74
N ASP A 24 -4.97 13.80 -16.39
CA ASP A 24 -4.34 14.23 -17.63
C ASP A 24 -2.90 14.73 -17.42
N GLU A 25 -2.64 15.50 -16.35
CA GLU A 25 -1.28 15.92 -15.99
C GLU A 25 -0.40 14.72 -15.63
N ILE A 26 -0.95 13.74 -14.91
CA ILE A 26 -0.27 12.48 -14.58
C ILE A 26 0.08 11.72 -15.87
N HIS A 27 -0.86 11.62 -16.81
CA HIS A 27 -0.61 11.00 -18.12
C HIS A 27 0.48 11.73 -18.89
N ARG A 28 0.37 13.05 -19.07
CA ARG A 28 1.36 13.86 -19.78
C ARG A 28 2.73 13.79 -19.14
N GLY A 29 2.82 13.81 -17.81
CA GLY A 29 4.06 13.64 -17.05
C GLY A 29 4.70 12.29 -17.33
N ALA A 30 3.94 11.20 -17.17
CA ALA A 30 4.46 9.85 -17.40
C ALA A 30 4.88 9.59 -18.87
N VAL A 31 4.13 10.13 -19.83
CA VAL A 31 4.47 10.11 -21.26
C VAL A 31 5.79 10.83 -21.51
N ARG A 32 5.94 12.04 -20.96
CA ARG A 32 7.13 12.87 -21.13
C ARG A 32 8.35 12.23 -20.49
N ASP A 33 8.24 11.71 -19.27
CA ASP A 33 9.34 11.05 -18.57
C ASP A 33 9.86 9.85 -19.36
N MET A 34 8.94 9.01 -19.86
CA MET A 34 9.30 7.84 -20.65
C MET A 34 9.85 8.21 -22.02
N TYR A 35 9.27 9.21 -22.69
CA TYR A 35 9.77 9.72 -23.96
C TYR A 35 11.20 10.24 -23.81
N ASN A 36 11.46 11.08 -22.80
CA ASN A 36 12.78 11.63 -22.52
C ASN A 36 13.79 10.53 -22.21
N TYR A 37 13.40 9.52 -21.41
CA TYR A 37 14.23 8.36 -21.14
C TYR A 37 14.57 7.59 -22.41
N CYS A 38 13.59 7.28 -23.27
CA CYS A 38 13.84 6.59 -24.53
C CYS A 38 14.69 7.42 -25.49
N PHE A 39 14.47 8.74 -25.57
CA PHE A 39 15.22 9.65 -26.43
C PHE A 39 16.69 9.74 -26.00
N GLN A 40 16.96 9.87 -24.69
CA GLN A 40 18.33 9.94 -24.16
C GLN A 40 19.14 8.65 -24.36
N ASN A 41 18.46 7.51 -24.48
CA ASN A 41 19.10 6.20 -24.66
C ASN A 41 19.01 5.65 -26.10
N ASP A 42 18.57 6.49 -27.06
CA ASP A 42 18.38 6.11 -28.48
C ASP A 42 17.45 4.89 -28.69
N LEU A 43 16.40 4.77 -27.86
CA LEU A 43 15.45 3.66 -27.86
C LEU A 43 14.15 4.02 -28.61
N SER A 44 14.28 4.51 -29.84
CA SER A 44 13.16 4.98 -30.66
C SER A 44 12.10 3.89 -30.95
N GLN A 45 12.55 2.67 -31.24
CA GLN A 45 11.66 1.52 -31.49
C GLN A 45 10.89 1.11 -30.22
N VAL A 46 11.57 1.16 -29.07
CA VAL A 46 10.93 0.87 -27.78
C VAL A 46 9.85 1.90 -27.52
N TRP A 47 10.14 3.20 -27.70
CA TRP A 47 9.14 4.26 -27.55
C TRP A 47 7.90 4.02 -28.43
N ALA A 48 8.08 3.67 -29.71
CA ALA A 48 6.96 3.38 -30.61
C ALA A 48 6.08 2.23 -30.09
N TYR A 49 6.70 1.18 -29.53
CA TYR A 49 5.96 0.08 -28.90
C TYR A 49 5.23 0.53 -27.63
N LEU A 50 5.91 1.24 -26.73
CA LEU A 50 5.33 1.75 -25.47
C LEU A 50 4.13 2.65 -25.73
N TRP A 51 4.23 3.54 -26.72
CA TRP A 51 3.14 4.43 -27.11
C TRP A 51 1.92 3.64 -27.56
N ASN A 52 2.09 2.72 -28.50
CA ASN A 52 0.98 1.96 -29.08
C ASN A 52 0.30 1.02 -28.08
N ARG A 53 1.04 0.50 -27.08
CA ARG A 53 0.52 -0.48 -26.12
C ARG A 53 0.09 0.09 -24.78
N TRP A 54 0.76 1.13 -24.29
CA TRP A 54 0.56 1.61 -22.91
C TRP A 54 0.20 3.09 -22.82
N TYR A 55 0.86 3.96 -23.57
CA TYR A 55 0.68 5.41 -23.40
C TYR A 55 -0.38 6.05 -24.30
N ASN A 56 -0.88 5.36 -25.32
CA ASN A 56 -2.01 5.83 -26.12
C ASN A 56 -3.21 6.13 -25.18
N PRO A 57 -3.88 7.30 -25.29
CA PRO A 57 -5.02 7.67 -24.42
C PRO A 57 -6.11 6.59 -24.26
N ILE A 58 -6.35 5.79 -25.31
CA ILE A 58 -7.33 4.70 -25.27
C ILE A 58 -6.81 3.55 -24.38
N GLN A 59 -5.54 3.18 -24.54
CA GLN A 59 -4.91 2.10 -23.78
C GLN A 59 -4.59 2.53 -22.35
N TRP A 60 -4.13 3.76 -22.15
CA TRP A 60 -3.75 4.32 -20.85
C TRP A 60 -4.86 4.15 -19.82
N LYS A 61 -6.11 4.43 -20.21
CA LYS A 61 -7.31 4.25 -19.36
C LYS A 61 -7.50 2.81 -18.86
N LEU A 62 -7.01 1.81 -19.59
CA LEU A 62 -7.18 0.39 -19.23
C LEU A 62 -6.14 -0.07 -18.20
N TRP A 63 -4.93 0.47 -18.26
CA TRP A 63 -3.81 0.03 -17.42
C TRP A 63 -3.57 0.92 -16.21
N VAL A 64 -3.91 2.20 -16.33
CA VAL A 64 -3.62 3.20 -15.32
C VAL A 64 -4.81 3.41 -14.40
N ARG A 65 -4.48 3.54 -13.11
CA ARG A 65 -5.45 3.75 -12.02
C ARG A 65 -5.69 5.22 -11.69
N ALA A 66 -4.88 6.13 -12.23
CA ALA A 66 -5.04 7.58 -12.07
C ALA A 66 -6.40 8.16 -12.52
N PRO A 67 -7.12 7.64 -13.54
CA PRO A 67 -8.46 8.16 -13.86
C PRO A 67 -9.55 7.70 -12.88
N GLU A 68 -9.28 6.74 -12.00
CA GLU A 68 -10.24 6.31 -10.98
C GLU A 68 -10.26 7.33 -9.84
N PRO A 69 -11.45 7.76 -9.35
CA PRO A 69 -11.52 8.71 -8.25
C PRO A 69 -10.95 8.17 -6.93
N ALA A 70 -11.00 6.86 -6.69
CA ALA A 70 -10.61 6.27 -5.41
C ALA A 70 -9.26 5.53 -5.46
N ILE A 71 -8.40 5.74 -4.45
CA ILE A 71 -7.16 4.95 -4.29
C ILE A 71 -7.48 3.46 -4.02
N PRO A 72 -7.11 2.53 -4.92
CA PRO A 72 -7.37 1.10 -4.71
C PRO A 72 -6.42 0.53 -3.66
N ARG A 73 -6.99 0.00 -2.57
CA ARG A 73 -6.23 -0.65 -1.48
C ARG A 73 -5.70 -2.04 -1.81
N LEU A 74 -6.25 -2.70 -2.83
CA LEU A 74 -5.92 -4.07 -3.19
C LEU A 74 -5.65 -4.16 -4.69
N ASN A 75 -4.57 -4.85 -5.05
CA ASN A 75 -4.37 -5.30 -6.42
C ASN A 75 -5.36 -6.44 -6.70
N THR A 76 -6.34 -6.20 -7.57
CA THR A 76 -7.44 -7.13 -7.88
C THR A 76 -6.92 -8.47 -8.40
N THR A 77 -5.80 -8.48 -9.13
CA THR A 77 -5.12 -9.69 -9.61
C THR A 77 -4.64 -10.59 -8.48
N MET A 78 -4.09 -10.01 -7.40
CA MET A 78 -3.60 -10.79 -6.25
C MET A 78 -4.71 -11.59 -5.56
N ILE A 79 -5.91 -11.03 -5.47
CA ILE A 79 -7.03 -11.72 -4.81
C ILE A 79 -7.40 -12.97 -5.63
N VAL A 80 -7.58 -12.80 -6.93
CA VAL A 80 -7.91 -13.88 -7.86
C VAL A 80 -6.79 -14.93 -7.90
N GLU A 81 -5.54 -14.51 -8.02
CA GLU A 81 -4.37 -15.40 -8.01
C GLU A 81 -4.24 -16.17 -6.69
N SER A 82 -4.48 -15.52 -5.55
CA SER A 82 -4.43 -16.17 -4.24
C SER A 82 -5.56 -17.18 -4.07
N LEU A 83 -6.75 -16.90 -4.59
CA LEU A 83 -7.87 -17.84 -4.60
C LEU A 83 -7.50 -19.08 -5.44
N TRP A 84 -7.03 -18.87 -6.66
CA TRP A 84 -6.61 -19.97 -7.54
C TRP A 84 -5.45 -20.77 -6.96
N ARG A 85 -4.49 -20.12 -6.31
CA ARG A 85 -3.41 -20.81 -5.58
C ARG A 85 -3.99 -21.75 -4.51
N ASN A 86 -4.95 -21.27 -3.71
CA ASN A 86 -5.58 -22.10 -2.68
C ASN A 86 -6.36 -23.27 -3.28
N ILE A 87 -7.12 -23.07 -4.35
CA ILE A 87 -7.85 -24.14 -5.04
C ILE A 87 -6.87 -25.18 -5.60
N LYS A 88 -5.80 -24.72 -6.26
CA LYS A 88 -4.73 -25.58 -6.80
C LYS A 88 -4.10 -26.47 -5.73
N HIS A 89 -3.71 -25.90 -4.59
CA HIS A 89 -3.01 -26.66 -3.55
C HIS A 89 -3.92 -27.51 -2.66
N ARG A 90 -5.20 -27.11 -2.46
CA ARG A 90 -6.08 -27.82 -1.53
C ARG A 90 -6.98 -28.83 -2.21
N ASP A 91 -7.54 -28.45 -3.35
CA ASP A 91 -8.66 -29.17 -3.96
C ASP A 91 -8.23 -29.81 -5.31
N LEU A 92 -7.17 -29.30 -5.96
CA LEU A 92 -6.68 -29.79 -7.27
C LEU A 92 -5.25 -30.37 -7.23
N ALA A 93 -4.68 -30.61 -6.05
CA ALA A 93 -3.26 -30.99 -5.92
C ALA A 93 -2.91 -32.31 -6.62
N GLU A 94 -3.88 -33.23 -6.69
CA GLU A 94 -3.74 -34.56 -7.27
C GLU A 94 -4.04 -34.61 -8.78
N PHE A 95 -4.59 -33.53 -9.35
CA PHE A 95 -5.04 -33.51 -10.74
C PHE A 95 -4.02 -32.79 -11.63
N ASN A 96 -3.39 -33.52 -12.55
CA ASN A 96 -2.61 -32.90 -13.61
C ASN A 96 -3.54 -32.44 -14.75
N ARG A 97 -3.55 -31.13 -15.06
CA ARG A 97 -4.41 -30.51 -16.08
C ARG A 97 -5.90 -30.86 -15.92
N PRO A 98 -6.53 -30.45 -14.81
CA PRO A 98 -7.94 -30.75 -14.56
C PRO A 98 -8.84 -30.16 -15.66
N ARG A 99 -9.83 -30.94 -16.10
CA ARG A 99 -10.86 -30.46 -17.03
C ARG A 99 -11.68 -29.35 -16.37
N LEU A 100 -12.18 -28.42 -17.19
CA LEU A 100 -12.97 -27.29 -16.70
C LEU A 100 -14.17 -27.73 -15.86
N ASP A 101 -14.84 -28.82 -16.26
CA ASP A 101 -16.01 -29.37 -15.55
C ASP A 101 -15.68 -29.83 -14.12
N LEU A 102 -14.54 -30.50 -13.93
CA LEU A 102 -14.07 -30.89 -12.60
C LEU A 102 -13.78 -29.66 -11.73
N VAL A 103 -13.18 -28.63 -12.32
CA VAL A 103 -12.91 -27.36 -11.61
C VAL A 103 -14.22 -26.70 -11.19
N THR A 104 -15.21 -26.62 -12.09
CA THR A 104 -16.53 -26.04 -11.75
C THR A 104 -17.23 -26.83 -10.67
N HIS A 105 -17.18 -28.17 -10.73
CA HIS A 105 -17.73 -29.03 -9.68
C HIS A 105 -17.07 -28.74 -8.32
N ILE A 106 -15.73 -28.68 -8.25
CA ILE A 106 -14.99 -28.37 -7.02
C ILE A 106 -15.32 -26.97 -6.50
N VAL A 107 -15.47 -25.98 -7.38
CA VAL A 107 -15.83 -24.63 -6.97
C VAL A 107 -17.21 -24.60 -6.30
N VAL A 108 -18.20 -25.29 -6.88
CA VAL A 108 -19.56 -25.33 -6.34
C VAL A 108 -19.65 -26.16 -5.06
N THR A 109 -18.98 -27.31 -5.00
CA THR A 109 -19.10 -28.28 -3.89
C THR A 109 -18.18 -27.97 -2.71
N ASN A 110 -16.95 -27.50 -2.96
CA ASN A 110 -15.94 -27.31 -1.92
C ASN A 110 -15.69 -25.83 -1.61
N VAL A 111 -15.45 -25.02 -2.63
CA VAL A 111 -15.06 -23.62 -2.45
C VAL A 111 -16.23 -22.78 -1.96
N LEU A 112 -17.39 -22.86 -2.63
CA LEU A 112 -18.55 -22.03 -2.33
C LEU A 112 -19.07 -22.24 -0.89
N PRO A 113 -19.25 -23.48 -0.37
CA PRO A 113 -19.68 -23.66 1.02
C PRO A 113 -18.64 -23.18 2.04
N ARG A 114 -17.35 -23.28 1.71
CA ARG A 114 -16.27 -22.75 2.55
C ARG A 114 -16.32 -21.21 2.61
N VAL A 115 -16.57 -20.56 1.47
CA VAL A 115 -16.75 -19.11 1.38
C VAL A 115 -18.01 -18.67 2.13
N LYS A 116 -19.16 -19.34 1.93
CA LYS A 116 -20.41 -19.06 2.65
C LYS A 116 -20.21 -19.14 4.17
N ARG A 117 -19.65 -20.23 4.69
CA ARG A 117 -19.34 -20.35 6.13
C ARG A 117 -18.44 -19.22 6.65
N ARG A 118 -17.50 -18.76 5.84
CA ARG A 118 -16.64 -17.63 6.19
C ARG A 118 -17.40 -16.30 6.19
N LEU A 119 -18.31 -16.10 5.24
CA LEU A 119 -19.19 -14.93 5.19
C LEU A 119 -20.14 -14.92 6.38
N ASP A 120 -20.79 -16.03 6.73
CA ASP A 120 -21.67 -16.12 7.89
C ASP A 120 -20.91 -15.81 9.19
N TYR A 121 -19.63 -16.21 9.26
CA TYR A 121 -18.74 -15.83 10.36
C TYR A 121 -18.45 -14.31 10.40
N ILE A 122 -18.13 -13.72 9.25
CA ILE A 122 -17.87 -12.27 9.13
C ILE A 122 -19.12 -11.45 9.44
N ARG A 123 -20.30 -11.93 9.03
CA ARG A 123 -21.61 -11.31 9.30
C ARG A 123 -22.06 -11.47 10.75
N GLY A 124 -21.32 -12.22 11.57
CA GLY A 124 -21.66 -12.45 12.98
C GLY A 124 -22.83 -13.41 13.21
N GLU A 125 -23.38 -14.00 12.14
CA GLU A 125 -24.58 -14.86 12.18
C GLU A 125 -24.34 -16.17 12.94
N ARG A 126 -23.08 -16.57 13.13
CA ARG A 126 -22.70 -17.84 13.76
C ARG A 126 -22.42 -17.76 15.27
N ARG A 127 -22.21 -16.57 15.83
CA ARG A 127 -21.80 -16.37 17.24
C ARG A 127 -22.61 -15.28 17.93
N VAL A 128 -23.94 -15.35 17.80
CA VAL A 128 -24.88 -14.46 18.49
C VAL A 128 -24.70 -14.63 20.00
N GLY A 129 -23.92 -13.77 20.64
CA GLY A 129 -23.67 -13.78 22.09
C GLY A 129 -22.19 -13.75 22.55
N ARG A 130 -21.21 -13.96 21.66
CA ARG A 130 -19.79 -13.67 21.97
C ARG A 130 -19.39 -12.35 21.32
N GLY A 131 -18.61 -11.54 22.04
CA GLY A 131 -17.99 -10.35 21.45
C GLY A 131 -17.24 -10.72 20.16
N GLY A 132 -17.47 -9.97 19.09
CA GLY A 132 -16.85 -10.24 17.79
C GLY A 132 -15.34 -10.29 17.92
N GLU A 133 -14.71 -11.34 17.36
CA GLU A 133 -13.25 -11.38 17.30
C GLU A 133 -12.75 -10.23 16.45
N VAL A 134 -11.88 -9.38 17.02
CA VAL A 134 -11.23 -8.29 16.30
C VAL A 134 -10.45 -8.89 15.13
N ALA A 135 -10.76 -8.45 13.91
CA ALA A 135 -10.12 -8.94 12.71
C ALA A 135 -8.61 -8.69 12.77
N GLY A 136 -7.81 -9.58 12.16
CA GLY A 136 -6.34 -9.43 12.18
C GLY A 136 -5.87 -8.05 11.69
N TRP A 137 -6.50 -7.52 10.63
CA TRP A 137 -6.19 -6.20 10.10
C TRP A 137 -6.51 -5.06 11.08
N GLN A 138 -7.52 -5.20 11.95
CA GLN A 138 -7.83 -4.20 12.98
C GLN A 138 -6.77 -4.18 14.07
N LYS A 139 -6.21 -5.35 14.42
CA LYS A 139 -5.07 -5.44 15.35
C LYS A 139 -3.83 -4.78 14.74
N ASP A 140 -3.55 -5.08 13.47
CA ASP A 140 -2.44 -4.46 12.71
C ASP A 140 -2.59 -2.95 12.62
N PHE A 141 -3.81 -2.47 12.27
CA PHE A 141 -4.13 -1.05 12.18
C PHE A 141 -3.93 -0.34 13.52
N ARG A 142 -4.48 -0.90 14.60
CA ARG A 142 -4.33 -0.35 15.95
C ARG A 142 -2.86 -0.29 16.38
N SER A 143 -2.08 -1.31 16.04
CA SER A 143 -0.63 -1.33 16.30
C SER A 143 0.09 -0.21 15.55
N ALA A 144 -0.18 -0.08 14.24
CA ALA A 144 0.40 0.98 13.41
C ALA A 144 0.00 2.38 13.91
N TRP A 145 -1.27 2.60 14.24
CA TRP A 145 -1.76 3.85 14.79
C TRP A 145 -1.01 4.23 16.08
N LYS A 146 -0.88 3.29 17.02
CA LYS A 146 -0.13 3.51 18.28
C LYS A 146 1.32 3.85 18.03
N ASP A 147 1.98 3.20 17.07
CA ASP A 147 3.37 3.52 16.74
C ASP A 147 3.53 4.92 16.15
N PHE A 148 2.64 5.31 15.22
CA PHE A 148 2.65 6.64 14.61
C PHE A 148 2.23 7.76 15.57
N SER A 149 1.46 7.44 16.60
CA SER A 149 1.03 8.39 17.64
C SER A 149 2.19 8.84 18.55
N ARG A 150 3.24 8.02 18.71
CA ARG A 150 4.40 8.35 19.55
C ARG A 150 5.16 9.55 19.00
N THR A 151 5.79 10.35 19.86
CA THR A 151 6.70 11.43 19.46
C THR A 151 7.92 10.89 18.72
N ASP A 152 8.59 11.73 17.94
CA ASP A 152 9.78 11.31 17.19
C ASP A 152 10.92 10.92 18.13
N GLU A 153 11.11 11.65 19.22
CA GLU A 153 12.05 11.30 20.30
C GLU A 153 11.82 9.88 20.83
N HIS A 154 10.57 9.55 21.19
CA HIS A 154 10.25 8.21 21.71
C HIS A 154 10.51 7.12 20.65
N ARG A 155 10.25 7.40 19.37
CA ARG A 155 10.51 6.43 18.28
C ARG A 155 12.01 6.26 18.03
N LEU A 156 12.80 7.33 18.10
CA LEU A 156 14.26 7.30 17.99
C LEU A 156 14.87 6.51 19.14
N VAL A 157 14.51 6.81 20.38
CA VAL A 157 14.97 6.09 21.57
C VAL A 157 14.60 4.61 21.48
N ALA A 158 13.36 4.28 21.07
CA ALA A 158 12.94 2.89 20.93
C ALA A 158 13.74 2.14 19.84
N LYS A 159 14.01 2.78 18.70
CA LYS A 159 14.87 2.22 17.64
C LYS A 159 16.30 2.00 18.12
N GLU A 160 16.87 2.99 18.81
CA GLU A 160 18.23 2.91 19.35
C GLU A 160 18.33 1.78 20.38
N LEU A 161 17.37 1.68 21.29
CA LEU A 161 17.28 0.61 22.28
C LEU A 161 17.17 -0.77 21.62
N ALA A 162 16.39 -0.89 20.54
CA ALA A 162 16.25 -2.13 19.78
C ALA A 162 17.59 -2.55 19.15
N ILE A 163 18.35 -1.61 18.58
CA ILE A 163 19.71 -1.89 18.08
C ILE A 163 20.61 -2.25 19.24
N ARG A 164 20.58 -1.50 20.34
CA ARG A 164 21.46 -1.71 21.50
C ARG A 164 21.25 -3.07 22.16
N LYS A 165 20.03 -3.60 22.13
CA LYS A 165 19.68 -4.94 22.61
C LYS A 165 20.18 -6.08 21.73
N THR A 166 20.61 -5.82 20.49
CA THR A 166 21.24 -6.87 19.67
C THR A 166 22.60 -7.27 20.23
N SER A 167 23.08 -8.48 19.89
CA SER A 167 24.41 -8.92 20.30
C SER A 167 25.49 -7.93 19.86
N LYS A 168 26.53 -7.73 20.69
CA LYS A 168 27.70 -6.91 20.34
C LYS A 168 28.44 -7.44 19.10
N THR A 169 28.38 -8.74 18.85
CA THR A 169 28.97 -9.40 17.66
C THR A 169 28.10 -9.29 16.41
N SER A 170 26.92 -8.65 16.50
CA SER A 170 26.05 -8.45 15.34
C SER A 170 26.78 -7.62 14.29
N LYS A 171 26.91 -8.19 13.09
CA LYS A 171 27.38 -7.48 11.90
C LYS A 171 26.56 -6.19 11.70
N ASN A 172 27.25 -5.10 11.38
CA ASN A 172 26.70 -3.76 11.09
C ASN A 172 26.00 -3.05 12.27
N ARG A 173 26.26 -3.43 13.53
CA ARG A 173 25.68 -2.73 14.69
C ARG A 173 26.15 -1.27 14.77
N ALA A 174 27.45 -1.01 14.64
CA ALA A 174 28.02 0.33 14.71
C ALA A 174 27.51 1.21 13.57
N GLU A 175 27.57 0.70 12.33
CA GLU A 175 27.05 1.34 11.13
C GLU A 175 25.56 1.73 11.26
N ARG A 176 24.72 0.86 11.85
CA ARG A 176 23.29 1.18 12.08
C ARG A 176 23.07 2.28 13.10
N LEU A 177 23.92 2.38 14.12
CA LEU A 177 23.86 3.47 15.11
C LEU A 177 24.31 4.80 14.48
N GLU A 178 25.37 4.77 13.66
CA GLU A 178 25.84 5.93 12.91
C GLU A 178 24.80 6.41 11.89
N GLN A 179 24.17 5.49 11.16
CA GLN A 179 23.07 5.82 10.25
C GLN A 179 21.89 6.46 10.99
N MET A 180 21.57 5.97 12.19
CA MET A 180 20.51 6.56 13.02
C MET A 180 20.86 7.96 13.52
N ALA A 181 22.11 8.20 13.93
CA ALA A 181 22.57 9.53 14.33
C ALA A 181 22.46 10.51 13.15
N ALA A 182 22.96 10.10 11.97
CA ALA A 182 22.84 10.89 10.74
C ALA A 182 21.38 11.11 10.30
N GLU A 183 20.48 10.16 10.56
CA GLU A 183 19.04 10.33 10.31
C GLU A 183 18.37 11.29 11.30
N GLY A 184 18.86 11.36 12.55
CA GLY A 184 18.37 12.30 13.56
C GLY A 184 18.76 13.76 13.27
N GLU A 185 19.88 13.97 12.59
CA GLU A 185 20.35 15.29 12.16
C GLU A 185 19.66 15.81 10.89
N ARG A 186 18.89 14.97 10.18
CA ARG A 186 18.16 15.42 8.99
C ARG A 186 17.01 16.32 9.37
N GLU A 187 16.95 17.47 8.72
CA GLU A 187 15.82 18.38 8.87
C GLU A 187 14.50 17.69 8.50
N PRO A 188 13.44 17.90 9.29
CA PRO A 188 12.12 17.40 8.93
C PRO A 188 11.69 18.00 7.60
N GLY A 189 11.37 17.14 6.64
CA GLY A 189 10.73 17.61 5.41
C GLY A 189 9.36 18.21 5.75
N GLU A 190 9.03 19.34 5.11
CA GLU A 190 7.68 19.86 5.10
C GLU A 190 6.81 18.97 4.22
N TYR A 191 5.62 18.61 4.71
CA TYR A 191 4.68 17.78 3.97
C TYR A 191 3.29 18.38 4.06
N TYR A 192 2.60 18.43 2.92
CA TYR A 192 1.18 18.75 2.89
C TYR A 192 0.38 17.65 3.59
N THR A 193 -0.53 18.06 4.48
CA THR A 193 -1.50 17.18 5.15
C THR A 193 -2.90 17.76 5.02
N ASP A 194 -3.86 16.89 4.74
CA ASP A 194 -5.28 17.23 4.73
C ASP A 194 -6.04 16.13 5.48
N LEU A 195 -6.66 16.49 6.61
CA LEU A 195 -7.42 15.57 7.45
C LEU A 195 -8.83 15.30 6.96
N GLU A 196 -9.43 16.20 6.16
CA GLU A 196 -10.77 15.99 5.60
C GLU A 196 -10.73 14.91 4.53
N LYS A 197 -9.72 14.97 3.66
CA LYS A 197 -9.46 13.95 2.63
C LYS A 197 -8.63 12.77 3.14
N TRP A 198 -8.05 12.86 4.34
CA TRP A 198 -7.14 11.87 4.92
C TRP A 198 -5.93 11.56 4.01
N VAL A 199 -5.20 12.61 3.60
CA VAL A 199 -4.06 12.49 2.68
C VAL A 199 -2.82 13.21 3.18
N CYS A 200 -1.65 12.66 2.87
CA CYS A 200 -0.37 13.27 3.17
C CYS A 200 0.62 13.02 2.05
N SER A 201 1.40 14.04 1.71
CA SER A 201 2.41 13.99 0.65
C SER A 201 3.69 13.27 1.07
N CYS A 202 3.78 12.78 2.32
CA CYS A 202 4.99 12.16 2.82
C CYS A 202 5.19 10.74 2.25
N PRO A 203 6.45 10.31 2.02
CA PRO A 203 6.72 8.98 1.47
C PRO A 203 6.19 7.83 2.33
N ALA A 204 6.08 8.03 3.64
CA ALA A 204 5.60 7.01 4.57
C ALA A 204 4.10 6.71 4.38
N PHE A 205 3.30 7.68 3.94
CA PHE A 205 1.87 7.50 3.68
C PHE A 205 1.63 6.46 2.59
N LEU A 206 2.35 6.58 1.46
CA LEU A 206 2.20 5.71 0.29
C LEU A 206 2.74 4.29 0.51
N ILE A 207 3.74 4.13 1.37
CA ILE A 207 4.31 2.82 1.71
C ILE A 207 3.43 2.10 2.75
N SER A 208 2.59 2.84 3.47
CA SER A 208 1.74 2.28 4.51
C SER A 208 0.59 1.49 3.92
N ARG A 209 0.46 0.22 4.34
CA ARG A 209 -0.68 -0.65 4.02
C ARG A 209 -2.03 0.01 4.31
N PHE A 210 -2.09 0.85 5.33
CA PHE A 210 -3.32 1.50 5.80
C PHE A 210 -3.41 2.97 5.41
N LEU A 211 -2.50 3.47 4.56
CA LEU A 211 -2.41 4.90 4.23
C LEU A 211 -2.30 5.75 5.52
N LEU A 212 -1.44 5.29 6.42
CA LEU A 212 -1.13 5.97 7.68
C LEU A 212 0.29 6.50 7.67
N CYS A 213 0.48 7.70 8.18
CA CYS A 213 1.79 8.25 8.49
C CYS A 213 1.77 8.96 9.85
N LYS A 214 2.96 9.29 10.38
CA LYS A 214 3.07 10.02 11.65
C LYS A 214 2.40 11.40 11.60
N HIS A 215 2.40 12.09 10.45
CA HIS A 215 1.82 13.42 10.32
C HIS A 215 0.30 13.36 10.48
N LEU A 216 -0.39 12.55 9.66
CA LEU A 216 -1.85 12.37 9.74
C LEU A 216 -2.31 11.88 11.11
N VAL A 217 -1.66 10.84 11.64
CA VAL A 217 -2.09 10.24 12.91
C VAL A 217 -1.94 11.23 14.06
N ARG A 218 -0.83 11.98 14.13
CA ARG A 218 -0.62 12.96 15.21
C ARG A 218 -1.56 14.15 15.06
N GLU A 219 -1.77 14.65 13.84
CA GLU A 219 -2.71 15.75 13.60
C GLU A 219 -4.14 15.35 13.94
N ALA A 220 -4.55 14.13 13.54
CA ALA A 220 -5.85 13.57 13.90
C ALA A 220 -6.00 13.41 15.42
N ASN A 221 -5.01 12.82 16.10
CA ASN A 221 -5.04 12.65 17.56
C ASN A 221 -5.11 13.99 18.30
N ALA A 222 -4.43 15.02 17.79
CA ALA A 222 -4.49 16.37 18.34
C ALA A 222 -5.92 16.94 18.25
N LYS A 223 -6.59 16.81 17.09
CA LYS A 223 -8.00 17.21 16.92
C LYS A 223 -8.96 16.37 17.79
N LEU A 224 -8.65 15.09 18.00
CA LEU A 224 -9.45 14.17 18.80
C LEU A 224 -9.20 14.28 20.31
N ASN A 225 -8.33 15.18 20.78
CA ASN A 225 -7.91 15.29 22.18
C ASN A 225 -7.46 13.95 22.79
N ASN A 226 -6.78 13.10 22.01
CA ASN A 226 -6.37 11.74 22.39
C ASN A 226 -7.50 10.84 22.92
N LYS A 227 -8.77 11.15 22.63
CA LYS A 227 -9.88 10.26 22.94
C LYS A 227 -9.77 9.00 22.07
N PRO A 228 -9.97 7.80 22.62
CA PRO A 228 -10.01 6.60 21.81
C PRO A 228 -11.19 6.68 20.83
N LEU A 229 -10.89 6.45 19.54
CA LEU A 229 -11.89 6.13 18.51
C LEU A 229 -12.59 4.80 18.82
#